data_AF-A0A1Q9CUQ9-F1
#
_entry.id   AF-A0A1Q9CUQ9-F1
#
_cell.length_a   1.000
_cell.length_b   1.000
_cell.length_c   1.000
_cell.angle_alpha   90.00
_cell.angle_beta   90.00
_cell.angle_gamma   90.00
#
_symmetry.space_group_name_H-M   'P 1'
#
loop_
_entity.id
_entity.type
_entity.pdbx_description
1 polymer ?
#
loop_
_entity_poly.entity_id
_entity_poly.type
_entity_poly.pdbx_seq_one_letter_code
_entity_poly.pdbx_strand_id
1 'polypeptide(L)'
;MGVTYSLHCSSCFGVTNFVLRILKGNPKKELQWSCRKLLLCVPIRFLCVLLLQAVFMWDYYRENCQLLPDGSYVSNDLKLPQDLVYRPLALMFGLLPESTSDPVWSMPNISSADGSG
;
A
#
# COMPACT_ATOMS: atom_id res chain seq x y z
N MET A 1 14.53 6.55 39.31
CA MET A 1 13.08 6.81 39.33
C MET A 1 12.54 6.49 37.94
N GLY A 2 12.01 5.28 37.75
CA GLY A 2 11.53 4.81 36.44
C GLY A 2 10.01 4.74 36.46
N VAL A 3 9.37 5.45 35.52
CA VAL A 3 7.91 5.46 35.37
C VAL A 3 7.54 4.43 34.30
N THR A 4 6.99 3.29 34.72
CA THR A 4 6.42 2.27 33.83
C THR A 4 4.94 2.59 33.59
N TYR A 5 4.59 2.97 32.36
CA TYR A 5 3.21 3.14 31.92
C TYR A 5 2.71 1.81 31.31
N SER A 6 1.84 1.11 32.05
CA SER A 6 1.05 -0.01 31.51
C SER A 6 -0.18 0.53 30.78
N LEU A 7 -0.10 0.59 29.46
CA LEU A 7 -1.25 0.81 28.59
C LEU A 7 -2.01 -0.51 28.41
N HIS A 8 -2.97 -0.76 29.30
CA HIS A 8 -3.92 -1.86 29.19
C HIS A 8 -4.99 -1.49 28.15
N CYS A 9 -4.72 -1.77 26.87
CA CYS A 9 -5.69 -1.61 25.80
C CYS A 9 -6.63 -2.84 25.74
N SER A 10 -7.68 -2.84 26.57
CA SER A 10 -8.70 -3.91 26.62
C SER A 10 -9.61 -4.00 25.39
N SER A 11 -9.48 -3.09 24.41
CA SER A 11 -10.39 -3.04 23.26
C SER A 11 -9.90 -3.79 22.00
N CYS A 12 -8.70 -4.37 22.00
CA CYS A 12 -8.16 -5.04 20.81
C CYS A 12 -8.48 -6.55 20.72
N PHE A 13 -9.00 -7.18 21.78
CA PHE A 13 -9.18 -8.64 21.81
C PHE A 13 -10.41 -9.16 21.04
N GLY A 14 -11.36 -8.28 20.70
CA GLY A 14 -12.57 -8.67 19.95
C GLY A 14 -12.34 -8.87 18.45
N VAL A 15 -11.42 -8.10 17.85
CA VAL A 15 -11.25 -8.05 16.39
C VAL A 15 -10.42 -9.24 15.88
N THR A 16 -9.45 -9.70 16.67
CA THR A 16 -8.54 -10.80 16.27
C THR A 16 -9.26 -12.14 16.14
N ASN A 17 -10.23 -12.43 17.01
CA ASN A 17 -11.01 -13.67 16.96
C ASN A 17 -11.99 -13.72 15.78
N PHE A 18 -12.50 -12.56 15.31
CA PHE A 18 -13.39 -12.49 14.16
C PHE A 18 -12.62 -12.71 12.85
N VAL A 19 -11.47 -12.07 12.69
CA VAL A 19 -10.61 -12.22 11.49
C VAL A 19 -10.05 -13.64 11.37
N LEU A 20 -9.61 -14.25 12.49
CA LEU A 20 -9.13 -15.63 12.49
C LEU A 20 -10.21 -16.67 12.15
N ARG A 21 -11.49 -16.37 12.39
CA ARG A 21 -12.60 -17.23 11.96
C ARG A 21 -12.90 -17.12 10.46
N ILE A 22 -12.72 -15.94 9.86
CA ILE A 22 -12.89 -15.75 8.41
C ILE A 22 -11.78 -16.45 7.62
N LEU A 23 -10.54 -16.44 8.12
CA LEU A 23 -9.39 -17.04 7.41
C LEU A 23 -9.28 -18.56 7.55
N LYS A 24 -10.05 -19.20 8.45
CA LYS A 24 -10.03 -20.65 8.67
C LYS A 24 -11.16 -21.39 7.94
N GLY A 25 -11.73 -20.77 6.90
CA GLY A 25 -12.72 -21.40 6.01
C GLY A 25 -12.07 -22.36 5.03
N ASN A 26 -12.52 -23.63 5.03
CA ASN A 26 -12.07 -24.69 4.13
C ASN A 26 -12.21 -24.30 2.65
N PRO A 27 -11.14 -24.30 1.82
CA PRO A 27 -11.14 -23.66 0.50
C PRO A 27 -11.74 -24.48 -0.65
N LYS A 28 -12.46 -25.59 -0.41
CA LYS A 28 -12.72 -26.58 -1.49
C LYS A 28 -14.16 -26.87 -1.86
N LYS A 29 -15.18 -26.37 -1.16
CA LYS A 29 -16.58 -26.61 -1.52
C LYS A 29 -17.41 -25.38 -1.13
N GLU A 30 -18.24 -24.88 -2.05
CA GLU A 30 -19.09 -23.69 -1.91
C GLU A 30 -18.42 -22.31 -2.16
N LEU A 31 -17.88 -22.11 -3.36
CA LEU A 31 -17.61 -20.77 -3.90
C LEU A 31 -18.88 -20.18 -4.58
N GLN A 32 -20.06 -20.41 -4.01
CA GLN A 32 -21.31 -19.77 -4.44
C GLN A 32 -21.66 -18.58 -3.53
N TRP A 33 -20.63 -17.85 -3.09
CA TRP A 33 -20.78 -16.64 -2.29
C TRP A 33 -21.54 -15.60 -3.11
N SER A 34 -22.86 -15.55 -2.90
CA SER A 34 -23.71 -14.49 -3.41
C SER A 34 -23.12 -13.17 -2.93
N CYS A 35 -22.60 -12.34 -3.85
CA CYS A 35 -21.94 -11.06 -3.55
C CYS A 35 -22.76 -10.17 -2.59
N ARG A 36 -24.08 -10.36 -2.58
CA ARG A 36 -25.04 -9.72 -1.69
C ARG A 36 -24.79 -10.00 -0.20
N LYS A 37 -24.39 -11.21 0.17
CA LYS A 37 -24.05 -11.56 1.57
C LYS A 37 -22.71 -10.94 1.98
N LEU A 38 -21.78 -10.83 1.03
CA LEU A 38 -20.47 -10.23 1.26
C LEU A 38 -20.59 -8.71 1.50
N LEU A 39 -21.45 -8.03 0.72
CA LEU A 39 -21.81 -6.62 0.91
C LEU A 39 -22.46 -6.32 2.28
N LEU A 40 -23.21 -7.27 2.86
CA LEU A 40 -23.81 -7.12 4.19
C LEU A 40 -22.78 -7.19 5.33
N CYS A 41 -21.66 -7.90 5.12
CA CYS A 41 -20.60 -8.02 6.13
C CYS A 41 -19.63 -6.84 6.13
N VAL A 42 -19.57 -6.07 5.04
CA VAL A 42 -18.64 -4.95 4.91
C VAL A 42 -19.30 -3.66 5.42
N PRO A 43 -18.75 -2.98 6.44
CA PRO A 43 -19.31 -1.72 6.90
C PRO A 43 -19.20 -0.66 5.81
N ILE A 44 -20.27 0.12 5.60
CA ILE A 44 -20.36 1.18 4.57
C ILE A 44 -19.16 2.13 4.65
N ARG A 45 -18.71 2.47 5.86
CA ARG A 45 -17.54 3.34 6.10
C ARG A 45 -16.27 2.79 5.45
N PHE A 46 -16.06 1.47 5.47
CA PHE A 46 -14.90 0.84 4.84
C PHE A 46 -14.97 0.90 3.31
N LEU A 47 -16.16 0.72 2.72
CA LEU A 47 -16.36 0.90 1.28
C LEU A 47 -16.06 2.35 0.85
N CYS A 48 -16.45 3.33 1.64
CA CYS A 48 -16.12 4.73 1.37
C CYS A 48 -14.60 4.97 1.35
N VAL A 49 -13.87 4.41 2.33
CA VAL A 49 -12.40 4.53 2.39
C VAL A 49 -11.75 3.83 1.19
N LEU A 50 -12.22 2.63 0.83
CA LEU A 50 -11.71 1.91 -0.33
C LEU A 50 -11.96 2.67 -1.64
N LEU A 51 -13.15 3.26 -1.80
CA LEU A 51 -13.47 4.07 -2.97
C LEU A 51 -12.58 5.31 -3.04
N LEU A 52 -12.40 6.01 -1.92
CA LEU A 52 -11.52 7.17 -1.83
C LEU A 52 -10.07 6.78 -2.19
N GLN A 53 -9.58 5.68 -1.64
CA GLN A 53 -8.26 5.14 -1.94
C GLN A 53 -8.12 4.76 -3.43
N ALA A 54 -9.15 4.16 -4.02
CA ALA A 54 -9.16 3.80 -5.44
C ALA A 54 -9.10 5.04 -6.34
N VAL A 55 -9.80 6.12 -5.98
CA VAL A 55 -9.75 7.39 -6.72
C VAL A 55 -8.34 8.00 -6.64
N PHE A 56 -7.73 8.04 -5.44
CA PHE A 56 -6.38 8.58 -5.29
C PHE A 56 -5.32 7.71 -5.99
N MET A 57 -5.45 6.38 -5.94
CA MET A 57 -4.58 5.49 -6.69
C MET A 57 -4.73 5.74 -8.19
N TRP A 58 -5.96 5.82 -8.70
CA TRP A 58 -6.20 6.08 -10.12
C TRP A 58 -5.52 7.38 -10.58
N ASP A 59 -5.68 8.45 -9.80
CA ASP A 59 -5.06 9.73 -10.11
C ASP A 59 -3.52 9.65 -10.06
N TYR A 60 -2.98 8.99 -9.02
CA TYR A 60 -1.55 8.72 -8.90
C TYR A 60 -0.98 7.95 -10.10
N TYR A 61 -1.64 6.86 -10.51
CA TYR A 61 -1.21 6.06 -11.67
C TYR A 61 -1.29 6.87 -12.96
N ARG A 62 -2.28 7.75 -13.10
CA ARG A 62 -2.43 8.59 -14.29
C ARG A 62 -1.32 9.65 -14.40
N GLU A 63 -0.83 10.15 -13.27
CA GLU A 63 0.25 11.16 -13.25
C GLU A 63 1.66 10.56 -13.24
N ASN A 64 1.84 9.38 -12.63
CA ASN A 64 3.16 8.81 -12.35
C ASN A 64 3.50 7.57 -13.18
N CYS A 65 2.63 7.13 -14.08
CA CYS A 65 2.95 6.03 -14.99
C CYS A 65 2.95 6.48 -16.45
N GLN A 66 3.88 5.92 -17.22
CA GLN A 66 3.96 6.08 -18.66
C GLN A 66 3.40 4.84 -19.33
N LEU A 67 2.64 5.06 -20.41
CA LEU A 67 2.14 3.99 -21.27
C LEU A 67 3.25 3.63 -22.27
N LEU A 68 3.72 2.38 -22.23
CA LEU A 68 4.69 1.86 -23.19
C LEU A 68 4.02 1.56 -24.54
N PRO A 69 4.80 1.45 -25.63
CA PRO A 69 4.28 1.08 -26.96
C PRO A 69 3.56 -0.29 -26.96
N ASP A 70 3.90 -1.16 -26.01
CA ASP A 70 3.27 -2.47 -25.83
C ASP A 70 1.90 -2.39 -25.13
N GLY A 71 1.46 -1.20 -24.69
CA GLY A 71 0.20 -0.98 -23.97
C GLY A 71 0.27 -1.27 -22.47
N SER A 72 1.45 -1.58 -21.93
CA SER A 72 1.68 -1.72 -20.49
C SER A 72 1.92 -0.38 -19.81
N TYR A 73 1.53 -0.26 -18.53
CA TYR A 73 1.85 0.90 -17.70
C TYR A 73 3.11 0.62 -16.88
N VAL A 74 4.09 1.49 -16.97
CA VAL A 74 5.33 1.44 -16.17
C VAL A 74 5.42 2.70 -15.33
N SER A 75 5.73 2.56 -14.04
CA SER A 75 5.96 3.69 -13.15
C SER A 75 7.18 4.51 -13.58
N ASN A 76 7.10 5.83 -13.48
CA ASN A 76 8.24 6.73 -13.66
C ASN A 76 9.38 6.35 -12.70
N ASP A 77 10.62 6.65 -13.12
CA ASP A 77 11.80 6.46 -12.27
C ASP A 77 11.67 7.29 -10.98
N LEU A 78 11.83 6.61 -9.85
CA LEU A 78 11.75 7.23 -8.54
C LEU A 78 13.08 7.92 -8.22
N LYS A 79 13.06 9.25 -8.23
CA LYS A 79 14.16 10.07 -7.71
C LYS A 79 14.04 10.20 -6.21
N LEU A 80 14.58 9.23 -5.47
CA LEU A 80 14.88 9.45 -4.06
C LEU A 80 16.13 10.33 -3.94
N PRO A 81 16.16 11.36 -3.09
CA PRO A 81 17.40 12.06 -2.79
C PRO A 81 18.38 11.08 -2.12
N GLN A 82 19.62 11.02 -2.59
CA GLN A 82 20.67 10.14 -2.03
C GLN A 82 20.94 10.46 -0.54
N ASP A 83 20.85 11.74 -0.17
CA ASP A 83 21.05 12.23 1.19
C ASP A 83 19.72 12.46 1.91
N LEU A 84 18.90 11.42 2.02
CA LEU A 84 17.65 11.47 2.78
C LEU A 84 17.95 11.44 4.28
N VAL A 85 18.39 12.58 4.82
CA VAL A 85 18.51 12.77 6.27
C VAL A 85 17.11 12.76 6.86
N TYR A 86 16.71 11.61 7.40
CA TYR A 86 15.38 11.44 7.99
C TYR A 86 15.22 12.37 9.20
N ARG A 87 14.47 13.46 9.00
CA ARG A 87 14.11 14.40 10.06
C ARG A 87 12.63 14.18 10.40
N PRO A 88 12.30 13.40 11.46
CA PRO A 88 10.92 13.08 11.79
C PRO A 88 10.04 14.32 12.03
N LEU A 89 10.62 15.41 12.54
CA LEU A 89 9.92 16.69 12.63
C LEU A 89 9.57 17.26 11.25
N ALA A 90 10.46 17.20 10.27
CA ALA A 90 10.21 17.76 8.94
C ALA A 90 9.03 17.07 8.23
N LEU A 91 8.86 15.76 8.46
CA LEU A 91 7.72 14.98 7.96
C LEU A 91 6.39 15.46 8.54
N MET A 92 6.35 15.81 9.84
CA MET A 92 5.14 16.31 10.50
C MET A 92 4.72 17.71 10.02
N PHE A 93 5.70 18.53 9.59
CA PHE A 93 5.45 19.91 9.15
C PHE A 93 5.44 20.10 7.63
N GLY A 94 5.53 19.02 6.85
CA GLY A 94 5.47 19.07 5.38
C GLY A 94 6.67 19.78 4.73
N LEU A 95 7.80 19.88 5.43
CA LEU A 95 9.03 20.44 4.89
C LEU A 95 9.76 19.35 4.11
N LEU A 96 9.39 19.16 2.84
CA LEU A 96 10.09 18.23 1.97
C LEU A 96 11.46 18.83 1.57
N PRO A 97 12.56 18.07 1.69
CA PRO A 97 13.85 18.50 1.19
C PRO A 97 13.83 18.57 -0.34
N GLU A 98 14.55 19.55 -0.90
CA GLU A 98 14.74 19.71 -2.33
C GLU A 98 15.61 18.56 -2.87
N SER A 99 15.16 17.88 -3.93
CA SER A 99 15.78 16.65 -4.41
C SER A 99 17.02 16.94 -5.28
N THR A 100 18.16 16.40 -4.88
CA THR A 100 19.35 16.27 -5.74
C THR A 100 19.12 15.19 -6.81
N SER A 101 19.66 15.42 -8.00
CA SER A 101 19.06 15.14 -9.32
C SER A 101 18.92 13.68 -9.77
N ASP A 102 19.51 12.73 -9.07
CA ASP A 102 19.80 11.42 -9.66
C ASP A 102 18.77 10.35 -9.22
N PRO A 103 18.24 9.54 -10.16
CA PRO A 103 17.32 8.47 -9.82
C PRO A 103 18.03 7.39 -9.00
N VAL A 104 17.51 7.10 -7.81
CA VAL A 104 18.03 6.03 -6.93
C VAL A 104 17.52 4.66 -7.35
N TRP A 105 16.33 4.61 -7.96
CA TRP A 105 15.76 3.35 -8.44
C TRP A 105 15.29 3.50 -9.89
N SER A 106 15.85 2.65 -10.75
CA SER A 106 15.47 2.48 -12.13
C SER A 106 14.97 1.05 -12.32
N MET A 107 13.87 0.89 -13.06
CA MET A 107 13.34 -0.43 -13.40
C MET A 107 14.40 -1.20 -14.19
N PRO A 108 14.73 -2.46 -13.85
CA PRO A 108 15.71 -3.23 -14.60
C PRO A 108 15.25 -3.41 -16.05
N ASN A 109 16.11 -3.06 -17.01
CA ASN A 109 15.83 -3.28 -18.42
C ASN A 109 15.85 -4.80 -18.70
N ILE A 110 14.66 -5.32 -19.02
CA ILE A 110 14.44 -6.75 -19.27
C ILE A 110 15.31 -7.23 -20.47
N SER A 111 15.64 -6.34 -21.39
CA SER A 111 16.53 -6.58 -22.54
C SER A 111 17.99 -6.86 -22.18
N SER A 112 18.41 -6.62 -20.94
CA SER A 112 19.78 -6.83 -20.45
C SER A 112 19.91 -8.01 -19.46
N ALA A 113 18.81 -8.70 -19.14
CA ALA A 113 18.80 -9.82 -18.20
C ALA A 113 19.17 -11.18 -18.84
N ASP A 114 19.29 -11.24 -20.18
CA ASP A 114 19.76 -12.43 -20.89
C ASP A 114 21.28 -12.54 -20.77
N GLY A 115 21.73 -13.02 -19.61
CA GLY A 115 23.08 -13.50 -19.39
C GLY A 115 23.38 -14.69 -20.31
N SER A 116 23.83 -14.40 -21.54
CA SER A 116 24.52 -15.36 -22.39
C SER A 116 26.00 -15.37 -21.97
N GLY A 117 26.30 -16.15 -20.93
CA GLY A 117 27.65 -16.52 -20.50
C GLY A 117 27.86 -18.02 -20.70
#